data_AF-A0A327WSP0-F1
#
_entry.id   AF-A0A327WSP0-F1
#
_cell.length_a   1.000
_cell.length_b   1.000
_cell.length_c   1.000
_cell.angle_alpha   90.00
_cell.angle_beta   90.00
_cell.angle_gamma   90.00
#
_symmetry.space_group_name_H-M   'P 1'
#
loop_
_entity.id
_entity.type
_entity.pdbx_description
1 polymer ?
#
loop_
_entity_poly.entity_id
_entity_poly.type
_entity_poly.pdbx_seq_one_letter_code
_entity_poly.pdbx_strand_id
1 'polypeptide(L)'
;MADQPLKAHFVADPIELPDGRKVRVSAYPDGSIRFRVDGLPYVLTEAYLSGNPESDKAILKISPGKQGSNASHNYTEWLEEKNGK
;
A
#
# COMPACT_ATOMS: atom_id res chain seq x y z
N MET A 1 22.63 -18.95 6.51
CA MET A 1 22.88 -17.61 7.08
C MET A 1 21.52 -16.96 7.21
N ALA A 2 21.04 -16.65 8.41
CA ALA A 2 19.81 -15.86 8.54
C ALA A 2 20.16 -14.43 8.14
N ASP A 3 19.66 -13.96 6.99
CA ASP A 3 19.78 -12.55 6.62
C ASP A 3 19.22 -11.71 7.77
N GLN A 4 20.09 -10.92 8.41
CA GLN A 4 19.64 -9.92 9.36
C GLN A 4 18.59 -9.05 8.65
N PRO A 5 17.45 -8.76 9.29
CA PRO A 5 16.43 -7.93 8.66
C PRO A 5 17.08 -6.58 8.30
N LEU A 6 17.09 -6.28 7.00
CA LEU A 6 17.59 -5.02 6.46
C LEU A 6 17.01 -3.87 7.28
N LYS A 7 17.88 -3.02 7.83
CA LYS A 7 17.45 -1.83 8.60
C LYS A 7 17.15 -0.71 7.62
N ALA A 8 15.94 -0.14 7.71
CA ALA A 8 15.59 1.04 6.93
C ALA A 8 16.50 2.22 7.33
N HIS A 9 17.05 2.94 6.34
CA HIS A 9 17.80 4.16 6.59
C HIS A 9 16.88 5.39 6.61
N PHE A 10 15.67 5.26 6.07
CA PHE A 10 14.61 6.27 6.12
C PHE A 10 13.29 5.63 6.53
N VAL A 11 12.57 6.28 7.43
CA VAL A 11 11.23 5.91 7.86
C VAL A 11 10.43 7.19 7.99
N ALA A 12 9.38 7.33 7.17
CA ALA A 12 8.47 8.47 7.28
C ALA A 12 7.56 8.33 8.50
N ASP A 13 7.06 9.46 9.01
CA ASP A 13 5.92 9.44 9.93
C ASP A 13 4.69 8.84 9.23
N PRO A 14 3.84 8.08 9.94
CA PRO A 14 2.63 7.52 9.34
C PRO A 14 1.67 8.62 8.89
N ILE A 15 1.13 8.48 7.68
CA ILE A 15 0.04 9.31 7.16
C ILE A 15 -1.27 8.64 7.56
N GLU A 16 -2.14 9.37 8.26
CA GLU A 16 -3.49 8.91 8.59
C GLU A 16 -4.45 9.22 7.43
N LEU A 17 -5.15 8.19 6.95
CA LEU A 17 -6.13 8.28 5.88
C LEU A 17 -7.50 8.69 6.45
N PRO A 18 -8.43 9.18 5.61
CA PRO A 18 -9.77 9.60 6.06
C PRO A 18 -10.64 8.52 6.72
N ASP A 19 -10.27 7.24 6.55
CA ASP A 19 -10.92 6.09 7.18
C ASP A 19 -10.16 5.58 8.43
N GLY A 20 -9.17 6.34 8.91
CA GLY A 20 -8.38 6.03 10.10
C GLY A 20 -7.22 5.05 9.87
N ARG A 21 -7.09 4.46 8.67
CA ARG A 21 -5.92 3.62 8.35
C ARG A 21 -4.65 4.46 8.31
N LYS A 22 -3.53 3.87 8.71
CA LYS A 22 -2.21 4.53 8.58
C LYS A 22 -1.39 3.89 7.47
N VAL A 23 -0.73 4.75 6.70
CA VAL A 23 0.24 4.37 5.68
C VAL A 23 1.62 4.89 6.07
N ARG A 24 2.63 4.03 6.05
CA ARG A 24 4.02 4.41 6.32
C ARG A 24 4.95 3.92 5.23
N VAL A 25 5.87 4.78 4.81
CA VAL A 25 6.91 4.47 3.84
C VAL A 25 8.25 4.28 4.55
N SER A 26 9.04 3.32 4.09
CA SER A 26 10.42 3.12 4.53
C SER A 26 11.31 2.78 3.34
N ALA A 27 12.52 3.33 3.32
CA ALA A 27 13.54 3.04 2.30
C ALA A 27 14.76 2.37 2.92
N TYR A 28 15.34 1.42 2.20
CA TYR A 28 16.43 0.56 2.67
C TYR A 28 17.70 0.77 1.83
N PRO A 29 18.90 0.48 2.37
CA PRO A 29 20.16 0.70 1.67
C PRO A 29 20.31 -0.06 0.35
N ASP A 30 19.54 -1.12 0.15
CA ASP A 30 19.51 -1.91 -1.10
C ASP A 30 18.63 -1.28 -2.20
N GLY A 31 18.06 -0.09 -1.93
CA GLY A 31 17.16 0.61 -2.85
C GLY A 31 15.71 0.16 -2.77
N SER A 32 15.38 -0.83 -1.94
CA SER A 32 13.99 -1.27 -1.76
C SER A 32 13.16 -0.25 -0.98
N ILE A 33 11.88 -0.16 -1.32
CA ILE A 33 10.89 0.69 -0.66
C ILE A 33 9.78 -0.20 -0.11
N ARG A 34 9.43 -0.01 1.17
CA ARG A 34 8.35 -0.75 1.82
C ARG A 34 7.22 0.19 2.21
N PHE A 35 6.00 -0.18 1.81
CA PHE A 35 4.77 0.42 2.28
C PHE A 35 4.18 -0.45 3.40
N ARG A 36 3.85 0.15 4.54
CA ARG A 36 3.08 -0.48 5.61
C ARG A 36 1.71 0.18 5.65
N VAL A 37 0.66 -0.60 5.47
CA VAL A 37 -0.72 -0.14 5.42
C VAL A 37 -1.53 -0.96 6.42
N ASP A 38 -2.28 -0.28 7.28
CA ASP A 38 -3.17 -0.91 8.25
C ASP A 38 -4.43 -1.49 7.60
N GLY A 39 -5.11 -2.40 8.30
CA GLY A 39 -6.40 -2.96 7.86
C GLY A 39 -6.26 -4.04 6.79
N LEU A 40 -5.37 -5.02 7.02
CA LEU A 40 -5.32 -6.25 6.20
C LEU A 40 -6.69 -6.95 6.18
N PRO A 41 -7.04 -7.66 5.09
CA PRO A 41 -6.18 -8.03 3.96
C PRO A 41 -6.24 -7.06 2.76
N TYR A 42 -5.16 -7.07 1.97
CA TYR A 42 -5.09 -6.37 0.68
C TYR A 42 -4.65 -7.33 -0.43
N VAL A 43 -5.08 -7.02 -1.65
CA VAL A 43 -4.56 -7.62 -2.88
C VAL A 43 -3.89 -6.55 -3.74
N LEU A 44 -2.81 -6.92 -4.41
CA LEU A 44 -2.18 -6.08 -5.44
C LEU A 44 -3.06 -6.12 -6.69
N THR A 45 -3.63 -4.97 -7.07
CA THR A 45 -4.52 -4.85 -8.23
C THR A 45 -3.86 -4.19 -9.44
N GLU A 46 -2.74 -3.49 -9.23
CA GLU A 46 -2.00 -2.80 -10.29
C GLU A 46 -0.51 -2.77 -9.93
N ALA A 47 0.35 -3.05 -10.91
CA ALA A 47 1.79 -2.97 -10.77
C ALA A 47 2.45 -2.53 -12.09
N TYR A 48 2.77 -1.25 -12.18
CA TYR A 48 3.60 -0.69 -13.24
C TYR A 48 5.02 -0.51 -12.68
N LEU A 49 5.94 -1.38 -13.09
CA LEU A 49 7.31 -1.45 -12.54
C LEU A 49 8.41 -1.33 -13.59
N SER A 50 8.03 -1.12 -14.85
CA SER A 50 8.93 -1.04 -16.00
C SER A 50 8.64 0.23 -16.79
N GLY A 51 9.68 0.84 -17.36
CA GLY A 51 9.59 2.07 -18.13
C GLY A 51 10.95 2.76 -18.21
N ASN A 52 10.96 3.99 -18.69
CA ASN A 52 12.12 4.86 -18.63
C ASN A 52 12.28 5.41 -17.19
N PRO A 53 13.39 5.12 -16.49
CA PRO A 53 13.61 5.55 -15.10
C PRO A 53 13.54 7.08 -14.89
N GLU A 54 13.85 7.87 -15.91
CA GLU A 54 13.93 9.33 -15.82
C GLU A 54 12.55 10.01 -15.99
N SER A 55 11.68 9.43 -16.83
CA SER A 55 10.36 10.02 -17.11
C SER A 55 9.23 9.33 -16.36
N ASP A 56 9.31 8.00 -16.22
CA ASP A 56 8.19 7.20 -15.76
C ASP A 56 8.20 7.08 -14.23
N LYS A 57 7.11 6.52 -13.70
CA LYS A 57 6.93 6.31 -12.26
C LYS A 57 6.49 4.88 -12.03
N ALA A 58 7.04 4.26 -11.00
CA ALA A 58 6.52 3.00 -10.51
C ALA A 58 5.15 3.26 -9.84
N ILE A 59 4.14 2.48 -10.22
CA ILE A 59 2.78 2.59 -9.66
C ILE A 59 2.40 1.23 -9.07
N LEU A 60 2.00 1.25 -7.80
CA LEU A 60 1.48 0.10 -7.08
C LEU A 60 0.10 0.46 -6.53
N LYS A 61 -0.92 -0.34 -6.86
CA LYS A 61 -2.26 -0.19 -6.29
C LYS A 61 -2.64 -1.44 -5.53
N ILE A 62 -3.03 -1.25 -4.27
CA ILE A 62 -3.59 -2.31 -3.44
C ILE A 62 -5.06 -2.01 -3.15
N SER A 63 -5.89 -3.05 -3.04
CA SER A 63 -7.30 -2.93 -2.72
C SER A 63 -7.67 -3.87 -1.57
N PRO A 64 -8.51 -3.44 -0.61
CA PRO A 64 -9.15 -4.37 0.32
C PRO A 64 -10.02 -5.33 -0.51
N GLY A 65 -9.99 -6.63 -0.17
CA GLY A 65 -10.36 -7.75 -1.04
C GLY A 65 -11.80 -7.82 -1.56
N LYS A 66 -12.23 -6.90 -2.43
CA LYS A 66 -13.55 -6.93 -3.06
C LYS A 66 -13.62 -7.53 -4.45
N GLN A 67 -12.64 -7.28 -5.32
CA GLN A 67 -12.75 -7.74 -6.70
C GLN A 67 -11.98 -9.05 -6.88
N GLY A 68 -12.65 -10.16 -6.57
CA GLY A 68 -12.16 -11.53 -6.81
C GLY A 68 -11.45 -12.22 -5.64
N SER A 69 -11.54 -11.71 -4.41
CA SER A 69 -10.95 -12.34 -3.22
C SER A 69 -12.04 -12.63 -2.18
N ASN A 70 -12.03 -13.83 -1.59
CA ASN A 70 -12.98 -14.30 -0.57
C ASN A 70 -12.76 -13.66 0.83
N ALA A 71 -12.19 -12.45 0.90
CA ALA A 71 -11.77 -11.82 2.13
C ALA A 71 -12.54 -10.52 2.40
N SER A 72 -13.79 -10.71 2.87
CA SER A 72 -14.62 -9.84 3.73
C SER A 72 -14.59 -8.30 3.60
N HIS A 73 -15.79 -7.76 3.28
CA HIS A 73 -16.42 -6.45 3.55
C HIS A 73 -15.75 -5.11 3.11
N ASN A 74 -16.22 -4.62 1.96
CA ASN A 74 -17.13 -3.46 1.88
C ASN A 74 -16.69 -1.98 2.08
N TYR A 75 -15.39 -1.67 1.89
CA TYR A 75 -14.92 -0.27 1.77
C TYR A 75 -15.69 0.62 0.76
N THR A 76 -16.01 0.12 -0.45
CA THR A 76 -16.82 0.89 -1.42
C THR A 76 -18.22 1.21 -0.90
N GLU A 77 -18.84 0.30 -0.12
CA GLU A 77 -20.19 0.55 0.41
C GLU A 77 -20.12 1.57 1.55
N TRP A 78 -19.08 1.50 2.39
CA TRP A 78 -18.81 2.53 3.40
C TRP A 78 -18.58 3.92 2.77
N LEU A 79 -17.86 3.98 1.65
CA LEU A 79 -17.67 5.24 0.91
C LEU A 79 -18.97 5.74 0.26
N GLU A 80 -19.81 4.85 -0.26
CA GLU A 80 -21.11 5.20 -0.85
C GLU A 80 -22.08 5.73 0.22
N GLU A 81 -22.16 5.07 1.38
CA GLU A 81 -22.96 5.49 2.53
C GLU A 81 -22.51 6.85 3.06
N LYS A 82 -21.20 7.10 3.13
CA LYS A 82 -20.67 8.40 3.60
C LYS A 82 -20.79 9.53 2.58
N ASN A 83 -20.84 9.21 1.28
CA ASN A 83 -20.96 10.19 0.20
C ASN A 83 -22.41 10.43 -0.27
N GLY A 84 -23.40 9.81 0.36
CA GLY A 84 -24.82 10.12 0.20
C GLY A 84 -25.38 9.87 -1.20
N LYS A 85 -24.96 8.79 -1.86
CA LYS A 85 -25.60 8.30 -3.10
C LYS A 85 -26.48 7.09 -2.84
#